data_AF-A0A7Y1MLL8-F1
#
_entry.id   AF-A0A7Y1MLL8-F1
#
_cell.length_a   1.000
_cell.length_b   1.000
_cell.length_c   1.000
_cell.angle_alpha   90.00
_cell.angle_beta   90.00
_cell.angle_gamma   90.00
#
_symmetry.space_group_name_H-M   'P 1'
#
loop_
_entity.id
_entity.type
_entity.pdbx_description
1 polymer ?
#
loop_
_entity_poly.entity_id
_entity_poly.type
_entity_poly.pdbx_seq_one_letter_code
_entity_poly.pdbx_strand_id
1 'polypeptide(L)'
;MLKQDGPFASNFINQLKRHTGDWGAANHNSDSRADAAYNLAQVATYIDGRDGLKRQGSALQNDQRVQGFGHFGSASSGSEAQLLKAFSERGYSALR
;
A
#
# COMPACT_ATOMS: atom_id res chain seq x y z
N MET A 1 6.03 -0.07 -16.00
CA MET A 1 5.76 -1.25 -15.14
C MET A 1 6.73 -1.22 -13.97
N LEU A 2 6.25 -1.19 -12.74
CA LEU A 2 7.10 -1.36 -11.55
C LEU A 2 7.61 -2.81 -11.52
N LYS A 3 8.92 -3.03 -11.59
CA LYS A 3 9.49 -4.37 -11.35
C LYS A 3 9.43 -4.63 -9.84
N GLN A 4 8.87 -5.77 -9.44
CA GLN A 4 8.77 -6.19 -8.03
C GLN A 4 10.14 -6.17 -7.33
N ASP A 5 11.23 -6.44 -8.07
CA ASP A 5 12.60 -6.52 -7.53
C ASP A 5 13.43 -5.23 -7.73
N GLY A 6 12.79 -4.12 -8.09
CA GLY A 6 13.45 -2.82 -8.19
C GLY A 6 13.70 -2.19 -6.82
N PRO A 7 14.78 -1.39 -6.64
CA PRO A 7 15.12 -0.78 -5.35
C PRO A 7 13.99 0.09 -4.78
N PHE A 8 13.18 0.73 -5.64
CA PHE A 8 11.98 1.44 -5.22
C PHE A 8 10.94 0.49 -4.61
N ALA A 9 10.61 -0.61 -5.29
CA ALA A 9 9.57 -1.54 -4.86
C ALA A 9 9.95 -2.18 -3.52
N SER A 10 11.20 -2.62 -3.37
CA SER A 10 11.68 -3.21 -2.11
C SER A 10 11.61 -2.22 -0.94
N ASN A 11 12.06 -0.98 -1.12
CA ASN A 11 11.98 0.04 -0.07
C ASN A 11 10.52 0.39 0.28
N PHE A 12 9.68 0.56 -0.74
CA PHE A 12 8.26 0.85 -0.57
C PHE A 12 7.54 -0.26 0.21
N ILE A 13 7.73 -1.53 -0.16
CA ILE A 13 7.14 -2.66 0.57
C ILE A 13 7.65 -2.73 2.01
N ASN A 14 8.95 -2.48 2.26
CA ASN A 14 9.49 -2.47 3.61
C ASN A 14 8.88 -1.38 4.49
N GLN A 15 8.65 -0.19 3.92
CA GLN A 15 7.96 0.90 4.59
C GLN A 15 6.51 0.55 4.95
N LEU A 16 5.76 -0.07 4.03
CA LEU A 16 4.41 -0.57 4.31
C LEU A 16 4.41 -1.60 5.44
N LYS A 17 5.32 -2.56 5.40
CA LYS A 17 5.47 -3.60 6.42
C LYS A 17 5.74 -2.99 7.80
N ARG A 18 6.65 -2.02 7.88
CA ARG A 18 7.01 -1.33 9.14
C ARG A 18 5.80 -0.72 9.85
N HIS A 19 4.79 -0.26 9.11
CA HIS A 19 3.59 0.35 9.69
C HIS A 19 2.48 -0.66 10.02
N THR A 20 2.56 -1.89 9.51
CA THR A 20 1.47 -2.88 9.61
C THR A 20 1.76 -4.02 10.58
N GLY A 21 3.03 -4.25 10.93
CA GLY A 21 3.45 -5.17 11.98
C GLY A 21 4.84 -5.74 11.74
N ASP A 22 5.22 -6.78 12.48
CA ASP A 22 6.49 -7.48 12.28
C ASP A 22 6.34 -8.68 11.34
N TRP A 23 6.82 -8.52 10.12
CA TRP A 23 6.84 -9.54 9.06
C TRP A 23 8.14 -10.36 9.03
N GLY A 24 9.08 -10.09 9.93
CA GLY A 24 10.43 -10.62 9.87
C GLY A 24 10.50 -12.15 10.00
N ALA A 25 11.50 -12.77 9.37
CA ALA A 25 11.77 -14.20 9.53
C ALA A 25 12.14 -14.58 10.97
N ALA A 26 12.65 -13.61 11.75
CA ALA A 26 12.93 -13.77 13.17
C ALA A 26 11.66 -13.73 14.05
N ASN A 27 10.52 -13.28 13.51
CA ASN A 27 9.24 -13.38 14.21
C ASN A 27 8.70 -14.81 14.09
N HIS A 28 8.93 -15.60 15.14
CA HIS A 28 8.47 -16.99 15.22
C HIS A 28 6.98 -17.12 15.55
N ASN A 29 6.31 -16.04 15.94
CA ASN A 29 4.87 -16.04 16.19
C ASN A 29 4.12 -15.96 14.84
N SER A 30 3.47 -17.06 14.45
CA SER A 30 2.69 -17.14 13.22
C SER A 30 1.52 -16.16 13.20
N ASP A 31 0.82 -16.02 14.33
CA ASP A 31 -0.40 -15.22 14.44
C ASP A 31 -0.05 -13.74 14.30
N SER A 32 1.04 -13.30 14.94
CA SER A 32 1.55 -11.93 14.79
C SER A 32 1.91 -11.57 13.34
N ARG A 33 2.49 -12.51 12.58
CA ARG A 33 2.78 -12.29 11.16
C ARG A 33 1.50 -12.27 10.31
N ALA A 34 0.52 -13.10 10.66
CA ALA A 34 -0.78 -13.12 10.00
C ALA A 34 -1.53 -11.80 10.24
N ASP A 35 -1.51 -11.26 11.47
CA ASP A 35 -2.08 -9.96 11.81
C ASP A 35 -1.40 -8.83 11.02
N ALA A 36 -0.07 -8.88 10.89
CA ALA A 36 0.66 -7.89 10.10
C ALA A 36 0.23 -7.89 8.62
N ALA A 37 0.01 -9.08 8.06
CA ALA A 37 -0.52 -9.25 6.70
C ALA A 37 -1.98 -8.79 6.57
N TYR A 38 -2.81 -9.14 7.53
CA TYR A 38 -4.19 -8.71 7.60
C TYR A 38 -4.30 -7.17 7.67
N ASN A 39 -3.50 -6.53 8.51
CA ASN A 39 -3.45 -5.07 8.64
C ASN A 39 -3.10 -4.38 7.32
N LEU A 40 -2.11 -4.89 6.58
CA LEU A 40 -1.77 -4.34 5.26
C LEU A 40 -2.90 -4.55 4.25
N ALA A 41 -3.57 -5.70 4.27
CA ALA A 41 -4.73 -5.96 3.43
C ALA A 41 -5.87 -4.98 3.75
N GLN A 42 -6.17 -4.74 5.03
CA GLN A 42 -7.18 -3.77 5.45
C GLN A 42 -6.86 -2.35 4.97
N VAL A 43 -5.59 -1.93 5.04
CA VAL A 43 -5.17 -0.62 4.52
C VAL A 43 -5.37 -0.54 3.01
N ALA A 44 -5.00 -1.57 2.26
CA ALA A 44 -5.21 -1.60 0.81
C ALA A 44 -6.70 -1.55 0.45
N THR A 45 -7.53 -2.35 1.12
CA THR A 45 -9.00 -2.36 0.94
C THR A 45 -9.62 -1.01 1.31
N TYR A 46 -9.18 -0.39 2.41
CA TYR A 46 -9.67 0.93 2.82
C TYR A 46 -9.36 2.00 1.76
N ILE A 47 -8.17 1.97 1.17
CA ILE A 47 -7.76 2.92 0.13
C ILE A 47 -8.54 2.69 -1.16
N ASP A 48 -8.63 1.44 -1.63
CA ASP A 48 -9.40 1.06 -2.83
C ASP A 48 -10.88 1.47 -2.70
N GLY A 49 -11.45 1.26 -1.51
CA GLY A 49 -12.83 1.62 -1.19
C GLY A 49 -13.05 3.10 -0.84
N ARG A 50 -12.05 3.98 -0.88
CA ARG A 50 -12.21 5.39 -0.47
C ARG A 50 -12.82 6.25 -1.58
N ASP A 51 -13.84 7.02 -1.22
CA ASP A 51 -14.46 8.00 -2.10
C ASP A 51 -13.53 9.19 -2.39
N GLY A 52 -13.72 9.81 -3.55
CA GLY A 52 -13.01 11.03 -3.94
C GLY A 52 -11.57 10.83 -4.42
N LEU A 53 -11.09 9.60 -4.48
CA LEU A 53 -9.78 9.28 -5.06
C LEU A 53 -9.87 9.10 -6.58
N LYS A 54 -8.84 9.57 -7.29
CA LYS A 54 -8.71 9.43 -8.74
C LYS A 54 -8.20 8.04 -9.11
N ARG A 55 -8.86 7.43 -10.10
CA ARG A 55 -8.53 6.13 -10.66
C ARG A 55 -8.17 6.26 -12.14
N GLN A 56 -7.42 5.30 -12.68
CA GLN A 56 -7.00 5.33 -14.09
C GLN A 56 -8.05 4.64 -14.97
N GLY A 57 -8.44 5.30 -16.07
CA GLY A 57 -9.31 4.72 -17.10
C GLY A 57 -10.67 4.28 -16.57
N SER A 58 -11.04 3.02 -16.83
CA SER A 58 -12.29 2.40 -16.41
C SER A 58 -12.19 1.65 -15.06
N ALA A 59 -11.12 1.87 -14.30
CA ALA A 59 -10.97 1.24 -13.00
C ALA A 59 -12.06 1.71 -12.03
N LEU A 60 -12.62 0.74 -11.30
CA LEU A 60 -13.73 0.96 -10.39
C LEU A 60 -13.22 0.99 -8.95
N GLN A 61 -14.01 1.60 -8.07
CA GLN A 61 -13.82 1.48 -6.63
C GLN A 61 -14.07 0.05 -6.18
N ASN A 62 -13.29 -0.45 -5.23
CA ASN A 62 -13.36 -1.83 -4.75
C ASN A 62 -13.00 -2.87 -5.83
N ASP A 63 -12.13 -2.52 -6.80
CA ASP A 63 -11.69 -3.44 -7.85
C ASP A 63 -10.48 -4.29 -7.45
N GLN A 64 -10.04 -4.18 -6.19
CA GLN A 64 -8.88 -4.84 -5.59
C GLN A 64 -7.54 -4.41 -6.20
N ARG A 65 -7.50 -3.26 -6.89
CA ARG A 65 -6.29 -2.74 -7.54
C ARG A 65 -6.06 -1.29 -7.18
N VAL A 66 -4.90 -1.01 -6.60
CA VAL A 66 -4.48 0.37 -6.34
C VAL A 66 -4.06 1.04 -7.64
N GLN A 67 -4.79 2.09 -8.02
CA GLN A 67 -4.58 2.84 -9.26
C GLN A 67 -3.72 4.08 -9.05
N GLY A 68 -3.07 4.54 -10.14
CA GLY A 68 -2.34 5.81 -10.14
C GLY A 68 -0.83 5.71 -9.96
N PHE A 69 -0.27 4.50 -9.91
CA PHE A 69 1.19 4.32 -10.01
C PHE A 69 1.66 4.63 -11.44
N GLY A 70 2.66 5.49 -11.55
CA GLY A 70 3.34 5.83 -12.80
C GLY A 70 4.68 5.11 -12.95
N HIS A 71 5.54 5.67 -13.81
CA HIS A 71 6.90 5.16 -13.97
C HIS A 71 7.74 5.43 -12.72
N PHE A 72 8.65 4.50 -12.42
CA PHE A 72 9.63 4.61 -11.31
C PHE A 72 9.02 4.92 -9.94
N GLY A 73 7.78 4.48 -9.69
CA GLY A 73 7.15 4.66 -8.38
C GLY A 73 6.56 6.05 -8.13
N SER A 74 6.46 6.88 -9.18
CA SER A 74 5.62 8.08 -9.15
C SER A 74 4.16 7.71 -8.87
N ALA A 75 3.42 8.61 -8.23
CA ALA A 75 2.00 8.45 -7.96
C ALA A 75 1.26 9.71 -8.44
N SER A 76 0.14 9.51 -9.12
CA SER A 76 -0.69 10.62 -9.62
C SER A 76 -1.36 11.39 -8.49
N SER A 77 -1.44 12.71 -8.60
CA SER A 77 -2.06 13.57 -7.58
C SER A 77 -3.56 13.26 -7.42
N GLY A 78 -3.98 13.04 -6.17
CA GLY A 78 -5.33 12.64 -5.76
C GLY A 78 -5.65 11.15 -5.96
N SER A 79 -4.68 10.31 -6.33
CA SER A 79 -4.93 8.88 -6.59
C SER A 79 -4.76 8.00 -5.35
N GLU A 80 -5.27 6.77 -5.46
CA GLU A 80 -5.06 5.70 -4.47
C GLU A 80 -3.56 5.43 -4.25
N ALA A 81 -2.76 5.39 -5.32
CA ALA A 81 -1.32 5.23 -5.23
C ALA A 81 -0.65 6.36 -4.42
N GLN A 82 -1.15 7.60 -4.50
CA GLN A 82 -0.60 8.69 -3.70
C GLN A 82 -0.92 8.49 -2.22
N LEU A 83 -2.15 8.07 -1.90
CA LEU A 83 -2.54 7.81 -0.52
C LEU A 83 -1.76 6.61 0.06
N LEU A 84 -1.58 5.55 -0.72
CA LEU A 84 -0.78 4.39 -0.30
C LEU A 84 0.71 4.77 -0.11
N LYS A 85 1.26 5.64 -0.97
CA LYS A 85 2.60 6.20 -0.78
C LYS A 85 2.70 7.07 0.46
N ALA A 86 1.69 7.89 0.75
CA ALA A 86 1.66 8.67 1.99
C ALA A 86 1.60 7.76 3.23
N PHE A 87 0.86 6.64 3.16
CA PHE A 87 0.84 5.62 4.21
C PHE A 87 2.20 4.93 4.38
N SER A 88 2.93 4.61 3.31
CA SER A 88 4.28 4.04 3.47
C SER A 88 5.23 4.99 4.19
N GLU A 89 5.09 6.30 3.99
CA GLU A 89 5.94 7.31 4.61
C GLU A 89 5.54 7.65 6.05
N ARG A 90 4.24 7.69 6.36
CA ARG A 90 3.70 8.28 7.61
C ARG A 90 2.81 7.32 8.42
N GLY A 91 2.57 6.11 7.94
CA GLY A 91 1.66 5.13 8.53
C GLY A 91 0.21 5.62 8.58
N TYR A 92 -0.55 5.12 9.56
CA TYR A 92 -1.99 5.38 9.71
C TYR A 92 -2.37 6.87 9.81
N SER A 93 -1.44 7.74 10.19
CA SER A 93 -1.69 9.19 10.22
C SER A 93 -2.02 9.77 8.83
N ALA A 94 -1.57 9.13 7.75
CA ALA A 94 -1.87 9.51 6.38
C ALA A 94 -3.29 9.16 5.92
N LEU A 95 -3.99 8.27 6.65
CA LEU A 95 -5.30 7.73 6.23
C LEU A 95 -6.49 8.55 6.73
N ARG A 96 -6.24 9.66 7.43
CA ARG A 96 -7.27 10.59 7.90
C ARG A 96 -8.04 11.27 6.77
#